data_AF-A0A0S9QFP4-F1
#
_entry.id   AF-A0A0S9QFP4-F1
#
_cell.length_a   1.000
_cell.length_b   1.000
_cell.length_c   1.000
_cell.angle_alpha   90.00
_cell.angle_beta   90.00
_cell.angle_gamma   90.00
#
_symmetry.space_group_name_H-M   'P 1'
#
loop_
_entity.id
_entity.type
_entity.pdbx_description
1 polymer ?
#
loop_
_entity_poly.entity_id
_entity_poly.type
_entity_poly.pdbx_seq_one_letter_code
_entity_poly.pdbx_strand_id
1 'polypeptide(L)'
;MKTARQARTIFRPLAKRNPDFAYTGGRSLWLTPIRHTVSRVFIDRTSDSGSFQIGWAILATFIPEHSLPGTIGNCAGKLYPFDQDQFAYWEWSDPAAISAAIPIIEAEALPHLRSFDGLESWATYYRETFPIALKGFPHERLILDIALGNLPAAHAQLAKLLPHFRENKHPDQPMYQYMRSLILPVAEPLLADDRPALAAILHGWESENIRTAKLERYWEPTPFPLERAPT
;
A
#
# COMPACT_ATOMS: atom_id res chain seq x y z
N MET A 1 -18.96 19.03 2.43
CA MET A 1 -18.41 17.66 2.59
C MET A 1 -19.46 16.63 2.15
N LYS A 2 -19.33 16.06 0.94
CA LYS A 2 -20.31 15.14 0.29
C LYS A 2 -19.70 13.80 -0.17
N THR A 3 -18.40 13.61 0.02
CA THR A 3 -17.58 12.62 -0.73
C THR A 3 -17.84 11.16 -0.39
N ALA A 4 -18.17 10.80 0.85
CA ALA A 4 -18.47 9.39 1.19
C ALA A 4 -19.83 8.93 0.62
N ARG A 5 -20.81 9.83 0.52
CA ARG A 5 -22.12 9.54 -0.11
C ARG A 5 -21.96 9.48 -1.63
N GLN A 6 -21.16 10.38 -2.19
CA GLN A 6 -20.84 10.41 -3.61
C GLN A 6 -20.03 9.17 -4.04
N ALA A 7 -19.00 8.78 -3.30
CA ALA A 7 -18.20 7.57 -3.58
C ALA A 7 -19.07 6.29 -3.69
N ARG A 8 -20.17 6.22 -2.93
CA ARG A 8 -21.12 5.08 -3.01
C ARG A 8 -21.76 4.93 -4.39
N THR A 9 -21.92 6.00 -5.17
CA THR A 9 -22.55 5.91 -6.50
C THR A 9 -21.67 5.18 -7.50
N ILE A 10 -20.35 5.19 -7.29
CA ILE A 10 -19.37 4.45 -8.11
C ILE A 10 -19.09 3.07 -7.49
N PHE A 11 -18.75 3.03 -6.19
CA PHE A 11 -18.24 1.81 -5.57
C PHE A 11 -19.29 0.73 -5.31
N ARG A 12 -20.57 1.07 -5.08
CA ARG A 12 -21.60 0.03 -4.92
C ARG A 12 -21.85 -0.74 -6.22
N PRO A 13 -22.08 -0.10 -7.38
CA PRO A 13 -22.17 -0.82 -8.64
C PRO A 13 -20.91 -1.62 -8.97
N LEU A 14 -19.73 -1.04 -8.74
CA LEU A 14 -18.45 -1.71 -9.02
C LEU A 14 -18.28 -2.98 -8.17
N ALA A 15 -18.55 -2.91 -6.86
CA ALA A 15 -18.50 -4.08 -5.97
C ALA A 15 -19.55 -5.15 -6.31
N LYS A 16 -20.70 -4.77 -6.86
CA LYS A 16 -21.71 -5.74 -7.35
C LYS A 16 -21.22 -6.51 -8.58
N ARG A 17 -20.41 -5.88 -9.43
CA ARG A 17 -19.83 -6.50 -10.64
C ARG A 17 -18.57 -7.31 -10.34
N ASN A 18 -17.87 -6.97 -9.25
CA ASN A 18 -16.60 -7.54 -8.86
C ASN A 18 -16.70 -8.03 -7.40
N PRO A 19 -17.15 -9.28 -7.18
CA PRO A 19 -17.48 -9.79 -5.84
C PRO A 19 -16.27 -9.98 -4.92
N ASP A 20 -15.06 -9.93 -5.48
CA ASP A 20 -13.78 -9.90 -4.79
C ASP A 20 -13.48 -8.54 -4.14
N PHE A 21 -14.32 -7.52 -4.33
CA PHE A 21 -14.20 -6.24 -3.64
C PHE A 21 -15.12 -6.10 -2.43
N ALA A 22 -14.56 -5.56 -1.35
CA ALA A 22 -15.27 -5.11 -0.17
C ALA A 22 -15.33 -3.58 -0.09
N TYR A 23 -16.55 -3.04 -0.06
CA TYR A 23 -16.79 -1.63 0.26
C TYR A 23 -17.05 -1.45 1.76
N THR A 24 -16.04 -1.04 2.52
CA THR A 24 -16.11 -0.83 3.97
C THR A 24 -16.62 0.55 4.39
N GLY A 25 -16.96 1.40 3.41
CA GLY A 25 -17.37 2.78 3.62
C GLY A 25 -16.25 3.78 3.28
N GLY A 26 -16.56 5.07 3.37
CA GLY A 26 -15.61 6.12 3.02
C GLY A 26 -15.31 6.18 1.52
N ARG A 27 -14.02 6.34 1.19
CA ARG A 27 -13.53 6.65 -0.16
C ARG A 27 -12.62 5.55 -0.74
N SER A 28 -12.71 4.33 -0.23
CA SER A 28 -11.90 3.21 -0.71
C SER A 28 -12.77 1.99 -0.93
N LEU A 29 -12.42 1.24 -1.97
CA LEU A 29 -12.94 -0.07 -2.31
C LEU A 29 -11.76 -1.04 -2.30
N TRP A 30 -11.82 -2.07 -1.47
CA TRP A 30 -10.67 -2.92 -1.15
C TRP A 30 -10.82 -4.28 -1.83
N LEU A 31 -9.77 -4.75 -2.50
CA LEU A 31 -9.72 -6.10 -3.03
C LEU A 31 -9.50 -7.08 -1.87
N THR A 32 -10.16 -8.23 -1.93
CA THR A 32 -10.14 -9.28 -0.90
C THR A 32 -9.77 -10.64 -1.51
N PRO A 33 -9.16 -11.55 -0.72
CA PRO A 33 -8.75 -11.40 0.67
C PRO A 33 -7.52 -10.49 0.84
N ILE A 34 -7.35 -9.95 2.04
CA ILE A 34 -6.22 -9.09 2.42
C ILE A 34 -5.18 -9.95 3.15
N ARG A 35 -3.90 -9.81 2.79
CA ARG A 35 -2.77 -10.53 3.42
C ARG A 35 -1.62 -9.54 3.69
N HIS A 36 -0.42 -9.86 3.24
CA HIS A 36 0.77 -8.99 3.27
C HIS A 36 0.67 -7.73 2.40
N THR A 37 -0.34 -7.67 1.53
CA THR A 37 -0.66 -6.51 0.71
C THR A 37 -2.14 -6.17 0.81
N VAL A 38 -2.45 -4.88 0.69
CA VAL A 38 -3.80 -4.38 0.44
C VAL A 38 -3.85 -3.71 -0.93
N SER A 39 -4.82 -4.12 -1.73
CA SER A 39 -5.10 -3.53 -3.04
C SER A 39 -6.40 -2.74 -2.95
N ARG A 40 -6.43 -1.53 -3.52
CA ARG A 40 -7.62 -0.69 -3.48
C ARG A 40 -7.80 0.18 -4.70
N VAL A 41 -9.06 0.49 -4.98
CA VAL A 41 -9.47 1.67 -5.74
C VAL A 41 -9.92 2.72 -4.75
N PHE A 42 -9.54 3.97 -4.95
CA PHE A 42 -9.89 5.06 -4.04
C PHE A 42 -10.30 6.33 -4.80
N ILE A 43 -11.09 7.15 -4.12
CA ILE A 43 -11.47 8.47 -4.60
C ILE A 43 -10.75 9.52 -3.76
N ASP A 44 -9.90 10.30 -4.41
CA ASP A 44 -9.20 11.40 -3.77
C ASP A 44 -10.01 12.69 -3.81
N ARG A 45 -9.75 13.54 -2.80
CA ARG A 45 -10.34 14.88 -2.76
C ARG A 45 -9.46 15.82 -3.55
N THR A 46 -10.09 16.75 -4.24
CA THR A 46 -9.43 17.92 -4.82
C THR A 46 -9.72 19.14 -3.94
N SER A 47 -9.11 20.27 -4.26
CA SER A 47 -9.44 21.56 -3.64
C SER A 47 -10.86 22.03 -4.00
N ASP A 48 -11.43 21.52 -5.08
CA ASP A 48 -12.79 21.83 -5.52
C ASP A 48 -13.77 20.73 -5.10
N SER A 49 -14.82 21.09 -4.38
CA SER A 49 -15.83 20.12 -3.93
C SER A 49 -16.72 19.55 -5.05
N GLY A 50 -16.71 20.18 -6.24
CA GLY A 50 -17.39 19.70 -7.45
C GLY A 50 -16.66 18.53 -8.11
N SER A 51 -15.34 18.46 -7.95
CA SER A 51 -14.48 17.52 -8.65
C SER A 51 -13.86 16.46 -7.74
N PHE A 52 -13.30 15.43 -8.35
CA PHE A 52 -12.59 14.36 -7.66
C PHE A 52 -11.55 13.69 -8.57
N GLN A 53 -10.67 12.90 -7.95
CA GLN A 53 -9.78 12.00 -8.68
C GLN A 53 -10.08 10.55 -8.30
N ILE A 54 -9.92 9.65 -9.25
CA ILE A 54 -9.91 8.22 -9.00
C ILE A 54 -8.47 7.74 -9.11
N GLY A 55 -8.08 6.84 -8.21
CA GLY A 55 -6.80 6.18 -8.28
C GLY A 55 -6.89 4.76 -7.78
N TRP A 56 -5.79 4.05 -7.93
CA TRP A 56 -5.60 2.72 -7.39
C TRP A 56 -4.24 2.66 -6.69
N ALA A 57 -4.13 1.79 -5.69
CA ALA A 57 -2.92 1.62 -4.92
C ALA A 57 -2.80 0.18 -4.40
N ILE A 58 -1.57 -0.29 -4.30
CA ILE A 58 -1.19 -1.53 -3.63
C ILE A 58 -0.19 -1.14 -2.53
N LEU A 59 -0.51 -1.49 -1.30
CA LEU A 59 0.28 -1.13 -0.12
C LEU A 59 0.74 -2.39 0.59
N ALA A 60 1.97 -2.40 1.09
CA ALA A 60 2.42 -3.41 2.02
C ALA A 60 1.74 -3.18 3.37
N THR A 61 1.12 -4.21 3.94
CA THR A 61 0.45 -4.12 5.25
C THR A 61 1.44 -4.09 6.40
N PHE A 62 2.64 -4.61 6.19
CA PHE A 62 3.70 -4.74 7.19
C PHE A 62 4.72 -3.60 7.17
N ILE A 63 4.48 -2.52 6.40
CA ILE A 63 5.22 -1.28 6.53
C ILE A 63 4.35 -0.34 7.38
N PRO A 64 4.74 0.01 8.61
CA PRO A 64 4.06 1.01 9.41
C PRO A 64 3.78 2.25 8.58
N GLU A 65 2.53 2.64 8.41
CA GLU A 65 2.16 3.86 7.71
C GLU A 65 1.17 4.65 8.56
N HIS A 66 1.12 5.98 8.40
CA HIS A 66 0.23 6.83 9.19
C HIS A 66 -1.27 6.47 9.01
N SER A 67 -1.64 5.81 7.90
CA SER A 67 -2.99 5.29 7.62
C SER A 67 -3.05 4.58 6.25
N LEU A 68 -3.40 3.28 6.19
CA LEU A 68 -3.66 2.61 4.89
C LEU A 68 -4.77 3.30 4.07
N PRO A 69 -5.89 3.78 4.66
CA PRO A 69 -6.85 4.59 3.92
C PRO A 69 -6.30 5.95 3.41
N GLY A 70 -5.37 6.55 4.15
CA GLY A 70 -4.83 7.89 3.90
C GLY A 70 -3.64 7.95 2.96
N THR A 71 -2.95 6.83 2.74
CA THR A 71 -1.73 6.76 1.94
C THR A 71 -1.97 6.22 0.53
N ILE A 72 -1.29 6.79 -0.46
CA ILE A 72 -1.32 6.28 -1.84
C ILE A 72 -0.24 5.22 -2.05
N GLY A 73 0.79 5.20 -1.18
CA GLY A 73 1.96 4.34 -1.35
C GLY A 73 2.70 4.61 -2.66
N ASN A 74 3.64 3.72 -2.96
CA ASN A 74 4.55 3.85 -4.10
C ASN A 74 4.18 2.96 -5.30
N CYS A 75 3.29 1.99 -5.10
CA CYS A 75 2.73 1.14 -6.16
C CYS A 75 1.29 1.57 -6.44
N ALA A 76 1.13 2.62 -7.25
CA ALA A 76 -0.15 3.29 -7.43
C ALA A 76 -0.27 3.98 -8.80
N GLY A 77 -1.50 4.32 -9.17
CA GLY A 77 -1.82 5.05 -10.39
C GLY A 77 -3.07 5.93 -10.24
N LYS A 78 -3.20 6.91 -11.14
CA LYS A 78 -4.38 7.78 -11.27
C LYS A 78 -5.15 7.39 -12.53
N LEU A 79 -6.47 7.49 -12.47
CA LEU A 79 -7.37 7.22 -13.58
C LEU A 79 -8.03 8.51 -14.04
N TYR A 80 -8.13 8.68 -15.35
CA TYR A 80 -8.60 9.90 -15.99
C TYR A 80 -9.87 9.63 -16.81
N PRO A 81 -10.80 10.60 -16.90
CA PRO A 81 -12.08 10.40 -17.59
C PRO A 81 -11.95 10.30 -19.12
N PHE A 82 -10.82 10.73 -19.71
CA PHE A 82 -10.58 10.75 -21.16
C PHE A 82 -9.11 10.47 -21.50
N ASP A 83 -8.88 9.79 -22.62
CA ASP A 83 -7.58 9.22 -23.06
C ASP A 83 -6.41 10.22 -23.23
N GLN A 84 -6.61 11.53 -23.08
CA GLN A 84 -5.61 12.53 -23.50
C GLN A 84 -5.31 13.67 -22.52
N ASP A 85 -5.94 13.73 -21.33
CA ASP A 85 -5.61 14.77 -20.36
C ASP A 85 -5.34 14.19 -18.97
N GLN A 86 -4.05 13.96 -18.71
CA GLN A 86 -3.49 13.53 -17.41
C GLN A 86 -3.66 14.58 -16.28
N PHE A 87 -4.33 15.69 -16.56
CA PHE A 87 -4.72 16.71 -15.57
C PHE A 87 -6.23 16.86 -15.43
N ALA A 88 -7.04 16.11 -16.20
CA ALA A 88 -8.49 16.17 -16.10
C ALA A 88 -8.98 15.59 -14.77
N TYR A 89 -9.93 16.31 -14.16
CA TYR A 89 -10.66 15.83 -13.00
C TYR A 89 -11.99 15.24 -13.39
N TRP A 90 -12.51 14.36 -12.54
CA TRP A 90 -13.86 13.85 -12.65
C TRP A 90 -14.82 14.84 -12.00
N GLU A 91 -15.99 15.06 -12.58
CA GLU A 91 -17.01 15.97 -12.06
C GLU A 91 -18.19 15.22 -11.47
N TRP A 92 -18.57 15.54 -10.22
CA TRP A 92 -19.73 14.93 -9.58
C TRP A 92 -21.07 15.34 -10.19
N SER A 93 -21.11 16.52 -10.81
CA SER A 93 -22.29 17.07 -11.46
C SER A 93 -22.57 16.45 -12.82
N ASP A 94 -21.61 15.72 -13.41
CA ASP A 94 -21.74 15.06 -14.70
C ASP A 94 -22.08 13.57 -14.53
N PRO A 95 -23.34 13.14 -14.77
CA PRO A 95 -23.73 11.75 -14.67
C PRO A 95 -23.04 10.84 -15.70
N ALA A 96 -22.59 11.38 -16.83
CA ALA A 96 -21.87 10.61 -17.85
C ALA A 96 -20.47 10.25 -17.34
N ALA A 97 -19.75 11.20 -16.73
CA ALA A 97 -18.46 10.94 -16.08
C ALA A 97 -18.57 9.86 -14.98
N ILE A 98 -19.61 9.93 -14.13
CA ILE A 98 -19.83 8.90 -13.09
C ILE A 98 -20.10 7.52 -13.69
N SER A 99 -20.85 7.46 -14.79
CA SER A 99 -21.15 6.19 -15.48
C SER A 99 -19.92 5.62 -16.19
N ALA A 100 -19.06 6.48 -16.74
CA ALA A 100 -17.80 6.12 -17.41
C ALA A 100 -16.71 5.66 -16.42
N ALA A 101 -16.76 6.08 -15.16
CA ALA A 101 -15.77 5.70 -14.16
C ALA A 101 -15.65 4.19 -13.94
N ILE A 102 -16.78 3.47 -13.96
CA ILE A 102 -16.80 2.02 -13.70
C ILE A 102 -16.01 1.24 -14.76
N PRO A 103 -16.31 1.34 -16.07
CA PRO A 103 -15.55 0.61 -17.09
C PRO A 103 -14.08 1.02 -17.13
N ILE A 104 -13.73 2.29 -16.85
CA ILE A 104 -12.33 2.74 -16.77
C ILE A 104 -11.60 2.07 -15.60
N ILE A 105 -12.20 2.04 -14.41
CA ILE A 105 -11.63 1.31 -13.26
C ILE A 105 -11.42 -0.17 -13.61
N GLU A 106 -12.41 -0.80 -14.24
CA GLU A 106 -12.33 -2.21 -14.64
C GLU A 106 -11.24 -2.48 -15.68
N ALA A 107 -11.07 -1.59 -16.66
CA ALA A 107 -10.11 -1.74 -17.74
C ALA A 107 -8.68 -1.41 -17.32
N GLU A 108 -8.48 -0.41 -16.47
CA GLU A 108 -7.14 0.14 -16.16
C GLU A 108 -6.63 -0.25 -14.78
N ALA A 109 -7.46 -0.20 -13.73
CA ALA A 109 -6.98 -0.49 -12.38
C ALA A 109 -6.97 -1.99 -12.07
N LEU A 110 -8.04 -2.71 -12.41
CA LEU A 110 -8.17 -4.12 -12.01
C LEU A 110 -7.07 -5.04 -12.54
N PRO A 111 -6.54 -4.87 -13.77
CA PRO A 111 -5.40 -5.67 -14.23
C PRO A 111 -4.18 -5.53 -13.32
N HIS A 112 -3.90 -4.34 -12.79
CA HIS A 112 -2.81 -4.12 -11.84
C HIS A 112 -3.11 -4.72 -10.47
N LEU A 113 -4.34 -4.56 -9.97
CA LEU A 113 -4.71 -5.04 -8.63
C LEU A 113 -4.79 -6.58 -8.54
N ARG A 114 -4.96 -7.26 -9.68
CA ARG A 114 -5.08 -8.72 -9.79
C ARG A 114 -3.86 -9.39 -10.44
N SER A 115 -2.75 -8.68 -10.65
CA SER A 115 -1.58 -9.21 -11.37
C SER A 115 -0.70 -10.16 -10.54
N PHE A 116 -0.97 -10.29 -9.24
CA PHE A 116 -0.19 -11.10 -8.31
C PHE A 116 -1.10 -11.84 -7.34
N ASP A 117 -0.60 -12.93 -6.79
CA ASP A 117 -1.28 -13.87 -5.89
C ASP A 117 -0.66 -13.94 -4.49
N GLY A 118 0.48 -13.28 -4.27
CA GLY A 118 1.23 -13.32 -3.02
C GLY A 118 2.26 -12.19 -2.89
N LEU A 119 2.99 -12.19 -1.77
CA LEU A 119 3.96 -11.15 -1.47
C LEU A 119 5.14 -11.19 -2.46
N GLU A 120 5.61 -12.37 -2.80
CA GLU A 120 6.73 -12.60 -3.70
C GLU A 120 6.42 -12.12 -5.13
N SER A 121 5.26 -12.51 -5.68
CA SER A 121 4.83 -12.10 -7.01
C SER A 121 4.52 -10.61 -7.08
N TRP A 122 3.94 -10.03 -6.02
CA TRP A 122 3.79 -8.57 -5.91
C TRP A 122 5.14 -7.85 -5.89
N ALA A 123 6.11 -8.32 -5.10
CA ALA A 123 7.41 -7.66 -4.99
C ALA A 123 8.16 -7.64 -6.32
N THR A 124 8.08 -8.73 -7.10
CA THR A 124 8.60 -8.78 -8.47
C THR A 124 7.90 -7.75 -9.36
N TYR A 125 6.56 -7.78 -9.40
CA TYR A 125 5.76 -6.83 -10.17
C TYR A 125 6.10 -5.37 -9.81
N TYR A 126 6.22 -5.06 -8.51
CA TYR A 126 6.53 -3.72 -8.02
C TYR A 126 7.92 -3.26 -8.48
N ARG A 127 8.93 -4.12 -8.39
CA ARG A 127 10.32 -3.81 -8.81
C ARG A 127 10.48 -3.64 -10.31
N GLU A 128 9.74 -4.41 -11.11
CA GLU A 128 9.80 -4.36 -12.57
C GLU A 128 9.01 -3.19 -13.13
N THR A 129 7.87 -2.87 -12.53
CA THR A 129 6.95 -1.85 -13.05
C THR A 129 7.27 -0.45 -12.54
N PHE A 130 7.79 -0.32 -11.32
CA PHE A 130 7.95 0.99 -10.67
C PHE A 130 9.41 1.29 -10.34
N PRO A 131 10.06 2.23 -11.04
CA PRO A 131 11.46 2.60 -10.78
C PRO A 131 11.74 3.04 -9.33
N ILE A 132 10.74 3.59 -8.65
CA ILE A 132 10.83 4.03 -7.25
C ILE A 132 11.08 2.85 -6.29
N ALA A 133 10.67 1.62 -6.64
CA ALA A 133 10.92 0.42 -5.84
C ALA A 133 12.42 0.14 -5.66
N LEU A 134 13.24 0.53 -6.64
CA LEU A 134 14.68 0.31 -6.65
C LEU A 134 15.49 1.55 -6.26
N LYS A 135 14.99 2.75 -6.58
CA LYS A 135 15.73 4.01 -6.43
C LYS A 135 15.23 4.89 -5.27
N GLY A 136 14.03 4.61 -4.76
CA GLY A 136 13.35 5.42 -3.75
C GLY A 136 13.80 5.12 -2.33
N PHE A 137 12.82 4.85 -1.46
CA PHE A 137 12.95 4.83 -0.02
C PHE A 137 13.72 3.59 0.49
N PRO A 138 15.00 3.73 0.87
CA PRO A 138 15.85 2.57 1.18
C PRO A 138 15.43 1.83 2.45
N HIS A 139 14.69 2.47 3.35
CA HIS A 139 14.12 1.88 4.56
C HIS A 139 12.93 0.97 4.25
N GLU A 140 12.02 1.36 3.35
CA GLU A 140 10.92 0.48 2.92
C GLU A 140 11.46 -0.73 2.17
N ARG A 141 12.48 -0.52 1.32
CA ARG A 141 13.16 -1.63 0.63
C ARG A 141 13.81 -2.60 1.63
N LEU A 142 14.43 -2.08 2.69
CA LEU A 142 15.00 -2.92 3.77
C LEU A 142 13.90 -3.81 4.38
N ILE A 143 12.75 -3.24 4.75
CA ILE A 143 11.64 -4.00 5.32
C ILE A 143 11.09 -5.04 4.33
N LEU A 144 10.97 -4.68 3.05
CA LEU A 144 10.54 -5.60 2.00
C LEU A 144 11.52 -6.78 1.84
N ASP A 145 12.82 -6.53 1.82
CA ASP A 145 13.82 -7.59 1.71
C ASP A 145 13.85 -8.49 2.95
N ILE A 146 13.62 -7.94 4.16
CA ILE A 146 13.41 -8.75 5.36
C ILE A 146 12.18 -9.64 5.20
N ALA A 147 11.03 -9.09 4.81
CA ALA A 147 9.78 -9.84 4.67
C ALA A 147 9.89 -10.99 3.64
N LEU A 148 10.61 -10.74 2.54
CA LEU A 148 10.90 -11.75 1.51
C LEU A 148 11.96 -12.79 1.93
N GLY A 149 12.63 -12.59 3.08
CA GLY A 149 13.71 -13.46 3.53
C GLY A 149 15.06 -13.22 2.84
N ASN A 150 15.21 -12.12 2.09
CA ASN A 150 16.45 -11.71 1.42
C ASN A 150 17.44 -11.07 2.41
N LEU A 151 17.77 -11.78 3.50
CA LEU A 151 18.60 -11.26 4.59
C LEU A 151 19.96 -10.71 4.12
N PRO A 152 20.68 -11.31 3.15
CA PRO A 152 21.93 -10.72 2.66
C PRO A 152 21.76 -9.30 2.09
N ALA A 153 20.68 -9.04 1.35
CA ALA A 153 20.37 -7.71 0.82
C ALA A 153 19.97 -6.75 1.95
N ALA A 154 19.15 -7.24 2.89
CA ALA A 154 18.74 -6.48 4.06
C ALA A 154 19.95 -6.05 4.92
N HIS A 155 20.89 -6.95 5.19
CA HIS A 155 22.14 -6.65 5.90
C HIS A 155 22.95 -5.55 5.20
N ALA A 156 23.13 -5.66 3.89
CA ALA A 156 23.86 -4.67 3.10
C ALA A 156 23.19 -3.28 3.14
N GLN A 157 21.86 -3.22 3.22
CA GLN A 157 21.13 -1.97 3.41
C GLN A 157 21.24 -1.45 4.84
N LEU A 158 21.07 -2.31 5.84
CA LEU A 158 21.15 -1.92 7.24
C LEU A 158 22.53 -1.34 7.56
N ALA A 159 23.62 -1.93 7.08
CA ALA A 159 24.98 -1.42 7.27
C ALA A 159 25.17 0.02 6.77
N LYS A 160 24.46 0.42 5.71
CA LYS A 160 24.47 1.78 5.17
C LYS A 160 23.57 2.73 5.95
N LEU A 161 22.40 2.25 6.37
CA LEU A 161 21.37 3.07 7.00
C LEU A 161 21.66 3.30 8.49
N LEU A 162 21.99 2.25 9.23
CA LEU A 162 22.06 2.25 10.69
C LEU A 162 22.94 3.35 11.28
N PRO A 163 24.14 3.66 10.75
CA PRO A 163 24.97 4.75 11.27
C PRO A 163 24.29 6.13 11.26
N HIS A 164 23.41 6.37 10.28
CA HIS A 164 22.70 7.65 10.13
C HIS A 164 21.53 7.79 11.11
N PHE A 165 20.98 6.67 11.59
CA PHE A 165 19.73 6.64 12.34
C PHE A 165 19.87 6.21 13.80
N ARG A 166 21.04 5.68 14.20
CA ARG A 166 21.36 5.40 15.61
C ARG A 166 21.32 6.68 16.45
N GLU A 167 21.95 7.73 15.96
CA GLU A 167 21.93 9.04 16.61
C GLU A 167 20.65 9.81 16.21
N ASN A 168 19.98 10.44 17.17
CA ASN A 168 18.78 11.24 16.92
C ASN A 168 19.13 12.65 16.37
N LYS A 169 19.89 12.72 15.27
CA LYS A 169 20.46 13.98 14.72
C LYS A 169 19.39 14.95 14.19
N HIS A 170 18.22 14.45 13.84
CA HIS A 170 17.10 15.23 13.29
C HIS A 170 15.80 14.95 14.06
N PRO A 171 15.75 15.30 15.35
CA PRO A 171 14.65 14.91 16.23
C PRO A 171 13.32 15.53 15.82
N ASP A 172 13.30 16.67 15.15
CA ASP A 172 12.08 17.40 14.79
C ASP A 172 11.63 17.18 13.33
N GLN A 173 12.37 16.37 12.56
CA GLN A 173 12.01 16.11 11.16
C GLN A 173 11.14 14.85 11.03
N PRO A 174 9.85 14.97 10.65
CA PRO A 174 8.92 13.83 10.63
C PRO A 174 9.39 12.68 9.76
N MET A 175 10.00 12.98 8.61
CA MET A 175 10.54 11.95 7.71
C MET A 175 11.67 11.15 8.38
N TYR A 176 12.57 11.79 9.11
CA TYR A 176 13.64 11.08 9.83
C TYR A 176 13.09 10.25 10.99
N GLN A 177 12.11 10.78 11.72
CA GLN A 177 11.42 10.01 12.77
C GLN A 177 10.75 8.75 12.19
N TYR A 178 10.06 8.89 11.06
CA TYR A 178 9.45 7.78 10.33
C TYR A 178 10.49 6.71 9.94
N MET A 179 11.57 7.12 9.28
CA MET A 179 12.65 6.18 8.90
C MET A 179 13.27 5.47 10.11
N ARG A 180 13.49 6.19 11.22
CA ARG A 180 14.00 5.58 12.48
C ARG A 180 13.03 4.56 13.04
N SER A 181 11.72 4.84 12.99
CA SER A 181 10.69 3.92 13.50
C SER A 181 10.64 2.60 12.72
N LEU A 182 11.11 2.59 11.46
CA LEU A 182 11.24 1.36 10.66
C LEU A 182 12.57 0.65 10.88
N ILE A 183 13.67 1.39 10.90
CA ILE A 183 15.03 0.79 10.91
C ILE A 183 15.39 0.24 12.28
N LEU A 184 15.13 0.99 13.37
CA LEU A 184 15.63 0.63 14.69
C LEU A 184 15.03 -0.66 15.25
N PRO A 185 13.71 -0.94 15.12
CA PRO A 185 13.13 -2.16 15.66
C PRO A 185 13.71 -3.44 15.04
N VAL A 186 14.06 -3.41 13.76
CA VAL A 186 14.59 -4.58 13.04
C VAL A 186 16.10 -4.69 13.08
N ALA A 187 16.82 -3.66 13.56
CA ALA A 187 18.28 -3.61 13.45
C ALA A 187 18.98 -4.74 14.20
N GLU A 188 18.71 -4.90 15.51
CA GLU A 188 19.35 -5.94 16.32
C GLU A 188 18.87 -7.36 15.93
N PRO A 189 17.56 -7.62 15.71
CA PRO A 189 17.11 -8.91 15.18
C PRO A 189 17.76 -9.28 13.85
N LEU A 190 17.92 -8.31 12.92
CA LEU A 190 18.59 -8.57 11.65
C LEU A 190 20.07 -8.88 11.85
N LEU A 191 20.79 -8.13 12.68
CA LEU A 191 22.21 -8.39 12.99
C LEU A 191 22.44 -9.77 13.64
N ALA A 192 21.46 -10.28 14.39
CA ALA A 192 21.50 -11.59 15.01
C ALA A 192 20.97 -12.72 14.11
N ASP A 193 20.53 -12.41 12.88
CA ASP A 193 19.80 -13.32 11.99
C ASP A 193 18.58 -13.99 12.68
N ASP A 194 17.96 -13.29 13.64
CA ASP A 194 16.82 -13.76 14.42
C ASP A 194 15.54 -13.65 13.59
N ARG A 195 15.32 -14.65 12.74
CA ARG A 195 14.14 -14.74 11.86
C ARG A 195 12.83 -14.71 12.65
N PRO A 196 12.65 -15.45 13.76
CA PRO A 196 11.45 -15.35 14.57
C PRO A 196 11.17 -13.93 15.11
N ALA A 197 12.19 -13.22 15.60
CA ALA A 197 12.01 -11.86 16.10
C ALA A 197 11.65 -10.88 14.97
N LEU A 198 12.29 -11.01 13.80
CA LEU A 198 11.94 -10.22 12.62
C LEU A 198 10.49 -10.47 12.19
N ALA A 199 10.07 -11.74 12.12
CA ALA A 199 8.70 -12.10 11.76
C ALA A 199 7.67 -11.54 12.76
N ALA A 200 7.96 -11.61 14.07
CA ALA A 200 7.11 -11.06 15.11
C ALA A 200 6.90 -9.53 14.96
N ILE A 201 7.96 -8.80 14.58
CA ILE A 201 7.87 -7.36 14.30
C ILE A 201 6.97 -7.10 13.09
N LEU A 202 7.16 -7.82 11.98
CA LEU A 202 6.37 -7.65 10.77
C LEU A 202 4.89 -7.97 10.99
N HIS A 203 4.58 -9.07 11.67
CA HIS A 203 3.21 -9.43 12.05
C HIS A 203 2.57 -8.39 12.97
N GLY A 204 3.34 -7.83 13.91
CA GLY A 204 2.87 -6.76 14.78
C GLY A 204 2.48 -5.51 13.99
N TRP A 205 3.32 -5.08 13.04
CA TRP A 205 3.03 -3.96 12.16
C TRP A 205 1.84 -4.22 11.23
N GLU A 206 1.77 -5.41 10.64
CA GLU A 206 0.64 -5.85 9.81
C GLU A 206 -0.68 -5.78 10.58
N SER A 207 -0.73 -6.38 11.77
CA SER A 207 -1.93 -6.37 12.61
C SER A 207 -2.38 -4.97 12.99
N GLU A 208 -1.43 -4.07 13.34
CA GLU A 208 -1.73 -2.68 13.69
C GLU A 208 -2.37 -1.92 12.52
N ASN A 209 -1.78 -2.07 11.33
CA ASN A 209 -2.24 -1.40 10.12
C ASN A 209 -3.62 -1.91 9.70
N ILE A 210 -3.85 -3.22 9.73
CA ILE A 210 -5.15 -3.83 9.43
C ILE A 210 -6.23 -3.34 10.40
N ARG A 211 -5.92 -3.30 11.70
CA ARG A 211 -6.84 -2.82 12.73
C ARG A 211 -7.18 -1.34 12.56
N THR A 212 -6.17 -0.51 12.36
CA THR A 212 -6.36 0.94 12.16
C THR A 212 -7.19 1.24 10.90
N ALA A 213 -7.05 0.41 9.86
CA ALA A 213 -7.82 0.52 8.63
C ALA A 213 -9.23 -0.09 8.71
N LYS A 214 -9.56 -0.80 9.79
CA LYS A 214 -10.83 -1.53 9.98
C LYS A 214 -11.06 -2.61 8.92
N LEU A 215 -10.01 -3.36 8.59
CA LEU A 215 -9.98 -4.38 7.54
C LEU A 215 -9.91 -5.81 8.09
N GLU A 216 -9.96 -5.99 9.41
CA GLU A 216 -9.76 -7.28 10.11
C GLU A 216 -10.67 -8.39 9.57
N ARG A 217 -11.91 -8.05 9.22
CA ARG A 217 -12.89 -9.01 8.69
C ARG A 217 -12.44 -9.68 7.38
N TYR A 218 -11.59 -9.02 6.60
CA TYR A 218 -11.13 -9.50 5.30
C TYR A 218 -9.65 -9.93 5.32
N TRP A 219 -9.02 -9.86 6.49
CA TRP A 219 -7.62 -10.20 6.67
C TRP A 219 -7.44 -11.70 6.93
N GLU A 220 -6.61 -12.32 6.10
CA GLU A 220 -6.18 -13.71 6.22
C GLU A 220 -4.68 -13.71 6.52
N PRO A 221 -4.27 -13.73 7.80
CA PRO A 221 -2.85 -13.76 8.15
C PRO A 221 -2.20 -15.04 7.61
N THR A 222 -1.03 -14.88 6.99
CA THR A 222 -0.22 -15.98 6.46
C THR A 222 1.23 -15.81 6.90
N PRO A 223 2.04 -16.88 6.94
CA PRO A 223 3.47 -16.72 7.21
C PRO A 223 4.18 -15.92 6.12
N PHE A 224 5.05 -14.99 6.52
CA PHE A 224 5.98 -14.32 5.63
C PHE A 224 6.94 -15.32 4.98
N PRO A 225 7.43 -15.05 3.76
CA PRO A 225 8.47 -15.87 3.12
C PRO A 225 9.72 -16.08 3.99
N LEU A 226 10.11 -15.06 4.76
CA LEU A 226 11.12 -15.11 5.83
C LEU A 226 11.00 -16.31 6.77
N GLU A 227 9.78 -16.70 7.12
CA GLU A 227 9.46 -17.76 8.08
C GLU A 227 9.55 -19.17 7.47
N ARG A 228 9.63 -19.26 6.14
CA ARG A 228 9.58 -20.54 5.41
C ARG A 228 10.97 -21.10 5.10
N ALA A 229 12.00 -20.27 5.12
CA ALA A 229 13.35 -20.70 4.79
C ALA A 229 13.96 -21.50 5.96
N PRO A 230 14.69 -22.61 5.68
CA PRO A 230 15.39 -23.35 6.72
C PRO A 230 16.44 -22.47 7.40
N THR A 231 16.51 -22.56 8.73
CA THR A 231 17.55 -21.99 9.59
C THR A 231 18.91 -22.60 9.30
#